data_AF-A0A965LML4-F1
#
_entry.id   AF-A0A965LML4-F1
#
_cell.length_a   1.000
_cell.length_b   1.000
_cell.length_c   1.000
_cell.angle_alpha   90.00
_cell.angle_beta   90.00
_cell.angle_gamma   90.00
#
_symmetry.space_group_name_H-M   'P 1'
#
loop_
_entity.id
_entity.type
_entity.pdbx_description
1 polymer ?
#
loop_
_entity_poly.entity_id
_entity_poly.type
_entity_poly.pdbx_seq_one_letter_code
_entity_poly.pdbx_strand_id
1 'polypeptide(L)'
;MSENIEQESGFQAPIGRRKFLALSGGGIAAAILAACSKSDSATTDTTATAETTAPATDTGITGGGGADGTIKIGYVSPATGPLAAFASADAFIFEGIKTFLADGLRVGGKSYKVEILAEDSESDPTKAAAKAGKLITEDG
;
A
#
# COMPACT_ATOMS: atom_id res chain seq x y z
N MET A 1 21.30 -35.79 -39.53
CA MET A 1 20.15 -35.99 -38.63
C MET A 1 19.93 -34.65 -37.91
N SER A 2 19.31 -33.62 -38.49
CA SER A 2 18.13 -33.57 -39.35
C SER A 2 16.89 -34.12 -38.64
N GLU A 3 16.37 -33.37 -37.69
CA GLU A 3 14.92 -33.31 -37.42
C GLU A 3 14.55 -31.84 -37.34
N ASN A 4 13.87 -31.43 -38.40
CA ASN A 4 13.27 -30.15 -38.67
C ASN A 4 11.75 -30.45 -38.72
N ILE A 5 10.92 -29.40 -38.62
CA ILE A 5 9.54 -29.32 -39.12
C ILE A 5 8.45 -29.87 -38.19
N GLU A 6 7.32 -29.19 -37.95
CA GLU A 6 6.77 -27.85 -38.20
C GLU A 6 5.40 -27.83 -37.46
N GLN A 7 4.71 -26.69 -37.54
CA GLN A 7 3.26 -26.52 -37.52
C GLN A 7 2.67 -26.12 -36.15
N GLU A 8 2.64 -24.83 -35.84
CA GLU A 8 1.73 -23.78 -36.36
C GLU A 8 0.34 -23.79 -35.72
N SER A 9 -0.10 -22.55 -35.49
CA SER A 9 -1.49 -22.11 -35.49
C SER A 9 -2.35 -22.47 -34.28
N GLY A 10 -2.82 -21.41 -33.62
CA GLY A 10 -4.14 -21.50 -33.02
C GLY A 10 -4.32 -20.71 -31.75
N PHE A 11 -4.68 -19.44 -31.95
CA PHE A 11 -5.86 -18.92 -31.27
C PHE A 11 -5.74 -18.61 -29.78
N GLN A 12 -5.15 -17.44 -29.56
CA GLN A 12 -5.69 -16.42 -28.66
C GLN A 12 -7.22 -16.53 -28.48
N ALA A 13 -7.69 -16.90 -27.29
CA ALA A 13 -9.01 -16.51 -26.79
C ALA A 13 -9.09 -16.53 -25.25
N PRO A 14 -9.79 -15.55 -24.65
CA PRO A 14 -9.72 -15.23 -23.22
C PRO A 14 -10.52 -16.18 -22.35
N ILE A 15 -9.94 -16.57 -21.20
CA ILE A 15 -10.63 -17.37 -20.18
C ILE A 15 -11.77 -16.52 -19.59
N GLY A 16 -12.99 -16.82 -20.05
CA GLY A 16 -14.21 -16.13 -19.67
C GLY A 16 -14.58 -16.34 -18.21
N ARG A 17 -14.93 -15.24 -17.54
CA ARG A 17 -15.38 -15.10 -16.14
C ARG A 17 -16.64 -15.87 -15.75
N ARG A 18 -17.11 -16.78 -16.61
CA ARG A 18 -18.42 -17.46 -16.47
C ARG A 18 -18.32 -18.87 -15.87
N LYS A 19 -17.11 -19.36 -15.59
CA LYS A 19 -16.87 -20.70 -15.00
C LYS A 19 -16.52 -20.71 -13.51
N PHE A 20 -16.49 -19.55 -12.84
CA PHE A 20 -16.19 -19.47 -11.40
C PHE A 20 -17.42 -19.46 -10.49
N LEU A 21 -18.65 -19.44 -11.02
CA LEU A 21 -19.86 -19.27 -10.20
C LEU A 21 -20.77 -20.51 -10.12
N ALA A 22 -20.28 -21.71 -10.46
CA ALA A 22 -21.13 -22.91 -10.42
C ALA A 22 -20.35 -24.18 -10.10
N LEU A 23 -19.91 -24.35 -8.84
CA LEU A 23 -19.77 -25.71 -8.29
C LEU A 23 -19.79 -25.72 -6.75
N SER A 24 -20.75 -26.48 -6.23
CA SER A 24 -20.87 -27.09 -4.89
C SER A 24 -21.08 -26.20 -3.66
N GLY A 25 -22.36 -26.08 -3.26
CA GLY A 25 -22.77 -25.96 -1.85
C GLY A 25 -23.05 -27.33 -1.21
N GLY A 26 -23.13 -27.37 0.12
CA GLY A 26 -23.59 -28.51 0.92
C GLY A 26 -23.02 -28.49 2.36
N GLY A 27 -23.85 -28.20 3.36
CA GLY A 27 -23.42 -27.92 4.75
C GLY A 27 -23.43 -29.10 5.74
N ILE A 28 -23.01 -28.81 6.97
CA ILE A 28 -23.34 -29.56 8.20
C ILE A 28 -23.57 -28.53 9.31
N ALA A 29 -24.76 -28.55 9.91
CA ALA A 29 -25.09 -27.86 11.15
C ALA A 29 -24.83 -28.80 12.34
N ALA A 30 -24.24 -28.30 13.43
CA ALA A 30 -24.64 -28.55 14.83
C ALA A 30 -23.51 -28.22 15.84
N ALA A 31 -23.75 -27.13 16.60
CA ALA A 31 -23.47 -26.91 18.02
C ALA A 31 -22.33 -27.68 18.71
N ILE A 32 -21.26 -26.97 19.09
CA ILE A 32 -20.60 -27.19 20.38
C ILE A 32 -20.12 -25.86 20.99
N LEU A 33 -20.70 -25.56 22.15
CA LEU A 33 -20.06 -25.01 23.33
C LEU A 33 -19.46 -23.59 23.27
N ALA A 34 -20.28 -22.62 23.69
CA ALA A 34 -19.83 -21.39 24.30
C ALA A 34 -18.83 -21.69 25.45
N ALA A 35 -17.54 -21.51 25.18
CA ALA A 35 -16.52 -21.44 26.21
C ALA A 35 -15.27 -20.72 25.68
N CYS A 36 -14.83 -19.73 26.46
CA CYS A 36 -13.56 -18.98 26.38
C CYS A 36 -13.52 -17.80 25.40
N SER A 37 -14.14 -16.70 25.83
CA SER A 37 -13.69 -15.34 25.52
C SER A 37 -12.27 -15.12 26.07
N LYS A 38 -11.25 -15.40 25.24
CA LYS A 38 -9.93 -14.76 25.32
C LYS A 38 -9.18 -14.93 23.98
N SER A 39 -9.29 -13.88 23.16
CA SER A 39 -8.40 -13.47 22.06
C SER A 39 -8.35 -14.35 20.81
N ASP A 40 -8.98 -13.88 19.74
CA ASP A 40 -8.91 -14.51 18.41
C ASP A 40 -8.33 -13.57 17.34
N SER A 41 -7.41 -14.15 16.56
CA SER A 41 -6.99 -13.72 15.24
C SER A 41 -7.77 -14.50 14.18
N ALA A 42 -8.14 -13.81 13.11
CA ALA A 42 -8.37 -14.30 11.75
C ALA A 42 -9.66 -15.12 11.41
N THR A 43 -10.27 -14.65 10.30
CA THR A 43 -11.00 -15.37 9.22
C THR A 43 -12.54 -15.45 9.29
N THR A 44 -13.17 -14.60 8.44
CA THR A 44 -14.29 -14.82 7.48
C THR A 44 -15.55 -15.55 7.99
N ASP A 45 -16.75 -14.98 8.00
CA ASP A 45 -17.54 -14.62 6.81
C ASP A 45 -18.70 -13.67 7.21
N THR A 46 -18.83 -12.51 6.57
CA THR A 46 -20.00 -11.63 6.68
C THR A 46 -20.51 -11.30 5.29
N THR A 47 -21.71 -11.80 5.03
CA THR A 47 -22.71 -11.39 4.06
C THR A 47 -22.50 -9.99 3.47
N ALA A 48 -22.16 -9.97 2.18
CA ALA A 48 -22.16 -8.79 1.33
C ALA A 48 -23.60 -8.24 1.20
N THR A 49 -23.88 -7.15 1.90
CA THR A 49 -24.97 -6.23 1.53
C THR A 49 -24.38 -5.18 0.60
N ALA A 50 -24.97 -5.08 -0.59
CA ALA A 50 -24.59 -4.13 -1.63
C ALA A 50 -24.66 -2.69 -1.10
N GLU A 51 -23.50 -2.02 -1.06
CA GLU A 51 -23.40 -0.58 -0.86
C GLU A 51 -23.41 0.11 -2.22
N THR A 52 -24.37 1.02 -2.38
CA THR A 52 -24.62 1.84 -3.55
C THR A 52 -23.34 2.51 -4.07
N THR A 53 -23.09 2.33 -5.37
CA THR A 53 -22.10 3.08 -6.16
C THR A 53 -22.33 4.58 -6.01
N ALA A 54 -21.59 5.21 -5.10
CA ALA A 54 -21.30 6.64 -5.19
C ALA A 54 -20.20 6.84 -6.24
N PRO A 55 -20.26 7.89 -7.07
CA PRO A 55 -19.14 8.23 -7.94
C PRO A 55 -17.99 8.68 -7.03
N ALA A 56 -16.99 7.83 -6.86
CA ALA A 56 -15.70 8.28 -6.38
C ALA A 56 -15.15 9.20 -7.47
N THR A 57 -15.21 10.52 -7.23
CA THR A 57 -14.46 11.49 -8.02
C THR A 57 -12.99 11.19 -7.74
N ASP A 58 -12.41 10.34 -8.58
CA ASP A 58 -10.99 10.06 -8.65
C ASP A 58 -10.28 11.37 -8.99
N THR A 59 -10.00 12.16 -7.97
CA THR A 59 -9.03 13.24 -8.07
C THR A 59 -7.68 12.56 -7.94
N GLY A 60 -7.33 11.81 -8.99
CA GLY A 60 -6.09 11.07 -9.06
C GLY A 60 -4.92 12.00 -8.78
N ILE A 61 -3.99 11.53 -7.95
CA ILE A 61 -2.72 12.20 -7.74
C ILE A 61 -2.03 12.25 -9.10
N THR A 62 -1.97 13.45 -9.68
CA THR A 62 -1.31 13.70 -10.95
C THR A 62 -0.13 14.64 -10.70
N GLY A 63 0.96 14.40 -11.41
CA GLY A 63 2.13 15.27 -11.46
C GLY A 63 1.73 16.72 -11.76
N GLY A 64 2.03 17.68 -10.89
CA GLY A 64 1.87 19.11 -11.20
C GLY A 64 2.93 19.93 -10.51
N GLY A 65 3.61 20.78 -11.29
CA GLY A 65 4.84 21.45 -10.88
C GLY A 65 4.64 22.44 -9.75
N GLY A 66 5.30 22.16 -8.61
CA GLY A 66 5.06 22.76 -7.29
C GLY A 66 5.18 24.29 -7.19
N ALA A 67 4.20 25.00 -7.72
CA ALA A 67 4.11 26.46 -7.71
C ALA A 67 3.36 27.00 -6.48
N ASP A 68 2.50 26.19 -5.85
CA ASP A 68 1.59 26.62 -4.78
C ASP A 68 2.12 26.35 -3.36
N GLY A 69 3.35 25.82 -3.23
CA GLY A 69 4.03 25.62 -1.94
C GLY A 69 4.77 24.28 -1.84
N THR A 70 5.34 23.99 -0.66
CA THR A 70 6.03 22.74 -0.35
C THR A 70 5.33 22.02 0.80
N ILE A 71 4.97 20.76 0.59
CA ILE A 71 4.48 19.84 1.62
C ILE A 71 5.69 19.08 2.17
N LYS A 72 5.97 19.28 3.46
CA LYS A 72 7.02 18.56 4.17
C LYS A 72 6.43 17.32 4.84
N ILE A 73 7.10 16.19 4.68
CA ILE A 73 6.73 14.91 5.30
C ILE A 73 7.86 14.49 6.23
N GLY A 74 7.61 14.57 7.54
CA GLY A 74 8.52 14.03 8.55
C GLY A 74 8.44 12.51 8.60
N TYR A 75 9.59 11.83 8.58
CA TYR A 75 9.69 10.39 8.65
C TYR A 75 10.75 9.99 9.68
N VAL A 76 10.34 9.22 10.70
CA VAL A 76 11.25 8.70 11.72
C VAL A 76 11.38 7.20 11.50
N SER A 77 12.60 6.72 11.29
CA SER A 77 12.89 5.31 11.04
C SER A 77 14.09 4.84 11.86
N PRO A 78 14.15 3.55 12.24
CA PRO A 78 15.35 2.97 12.83
C PRO A 78 16.34 2.64 11.72
N ALA A 79 16.93 3.66 11.09
CA ALA A 79 17.91 3.46 10.02
C ALA A 79 19.20 2.81 10.55
N THR A 80 19.50 3.03 11.84
CA THR A 80 20.60 2.38 12.54
C THR A 80 20.15 1.63 13.80
N GLY A 81 21.06 0.85 14.38
CA GLY A 81 20.81 0.05 15.59
C GLY A 81 20.30 -1.37 15.31
N PRO A 82 19.85 -2.10 16.35
CA PRO A 82 19.43 -3.50 16.24
C PRO A 82 18.25 -3.75 15.29
N LEU A 83 17.43 -2.73 15.01
CA LEU A 83 16.27 -2.82 14.11
C LEU A 83 16.55 -2.23 12.72
N ALA A 84 17.80 -1.96 12.36
CA ALA A 84 18.18 -1.39 11.06
C ALA A 84 17.66 -2.19 9.85
N ALA A 85 17.50 -3.51 10.00
CA ALA A 85 16.93 -4.36 8.95
C ALA A 85 15.52 -3.94 8.52
N PHE A 86 14.74 -3.31 9.42
CA PHE A 86 13.40 -2.80 9.10
C PHE A 86 13.42 -1.57 8.19
N ALA A 87 14.51 -0.79 8.21
CA ALA A 87 14.69 0.38 7.36
C ALA A 87 15.37 0.05 6.01
N SER A 88 15.60 -1.24 5.71
CA SER A 88 16.36 -1.67 4.53
C SER A 88 15.72 -1.26 3.19
N ALA A 89 14.40 -1.10 3.16
CA ALA A 89 13.66 -0.68 1.97
C ALA A 89 13.48 0.84 1.84
N ASP A 90 13.81 1.63 2.88
CA ASP A 90 13.47 3.05 2.95
C ASP A 90 14.08 3.84 1.77
N ALA A 91 15.32 3.53 1.40
CA ALA A 91 16.00 4.16 0.28
C ALA A 91 15.24 3.95 -1.05
N PHE A 92 14.77 2.73 -1.31
CA PHE A 92 14.00 2.41 -2.51
C PHE A 92 12.66 3.16 -2.52
N ILE A 93 12.00 3.26 -1.37
CA ILE A 93 10.74 3.98 -1.23
C ILE A 93 10.96 5.48 -1.49
N PHE A 94 12.01 6.09 -0.92
CA PHE A 94 12.30 7.51 -1.15
C PHE A 94 12.63 7.82 -2.61
N GLU A 95 13.35 6.94 -3.30
CA GLU A 95 13.60 7.07 -4.73
C GLU A 95 12.30 6.96 -5.55
N GLY A 96 11.44 6.00 -5.21
CA GLY A 96 10.13 5.83 -5.81
C GLY A 96 9.24 7.07 -5.63
N ILE A 97 9.20 7.64 -4.42
CA ILE A 97 8.43 8.85 -4.14
C ILE A 97 9.00 10.04 -4.91
N LYS A 98 10.33 10.23 -4.92
CA LYS A 98 10.98 11.31 -5.69
C LYS A 98 10.66 11.21 -7.18
N THR A 99 10.62 9.99 -7.72
CA THR A 99 10.29 9.76 -9.13
C THR A 99 8.82 10.02 -9.42
N PHE A 100 7.92 9.51 -8.57
CA PHE A 100 6.48 9.68 -8.74
C PHE A 100 6.04 11.15 -8.57
N LEU A 101 6.72 11.90 -7.70
CA LEU A 101 6.44 13.31 -7.41
C LEU A 101 7.42 14.26 -8.09
N ALA A 102 8.21 13.80 -9.07
CA ALA A 102 9.14 14.65 -9.82
C ALA A 102 8.42 15.81 -10.50
N ASP A 103 7.24 15.51 -11.04
CA ASP A 103 6.35 16.49 -11.66
C ASP A 103 5.57 17.30 -10.62
N GLY A 104 5.67 17.00 -9.32
CA GLY A 104 4.98 17.63 -8.18
C GLY A 104 3.59 17.06 -7.87
N LEU A 105 2.98 17.40 -6.74
CA LEU A 105 1.74 16.80 -6.25
C LEU A 105 0.53 17.71 -6.50
N ARG A 106 -0.45 17.26 -7.30
CA ARG A 106 -1.71 18.00 -7.47
C ARG A 106 -2.76 17.57 -6.47
N VAL A 107 -3.26 18.53 -5.68
CA VAL A 107 -4.34 18.34 -4.71
C VAL A 107 -5.31 19.51 -4.78
N GLY A 108 -6.58 19.24 -5.09
CA GLY A 108 -7.63 20.26 -5.10
C GLY A 108 -7.34 21.46 -6.02
N GLY A 109 -6.90 21.17 -7.25
CA GLY A 109 -6.56 22.17 -8.27
C GLY A 109 -5.23 22.90 -8.08
N LYS A 110 -4.56 22.70 -6.93
CA LYS A 110 -3.26 23.28 -6.59
C LYS A 110 -2.16 22.24 -6.73
N SER A 111 -0.94 22.71 -6.83
CA SER A 111 0.24 21.96 -7.19
C SER A 111 1.38 22.26 -6.20
N TYR A 112 1.85 21.21 -5.52
CA TYR A 112 2.79 21.32 -4.41
C TYR A 112 4.07 20.56 -4.69
N LYS A 113 5.21 21.10 -4.25
CA LYS A 113 6.45 20.33 -4.12
C LYS A 113 6.35 19.44 -2.89
N VAL A 114 6.90 18.23 -2.92
CA VAL A 114 7.00 17.38 -1.72
C VAL A 114 8.45 17.22 -1.30
N GLU A 115 8.69 17.38 -0.02
CA GLU A 115 9.99 17.20 0.63
C GLU A 115 9.85 16.20 1.77
N ILE A 116 10.74 15.21 1.81
CA ILE A 116 10.75 14.18 2.85
C ILE A 116 11.93 14.47 3.77
N LEU A 117 11.65 14.66 5.06
CA LEU A 117 12.62 14.89 6.11
C LEU A 117 12.74 13.60 6.93
N ALA A 118 13.83 12.86 6.72
CA ALA A 118 14.08 11.60 7.41
C ALA A 118 14.98 11.83 8.64
N GLU A 119 14.57 11.33 9.79
CA GLU A 119 15.35 11.33 11.03
C GLU A 119 15.57 9.90 11.53
N ASP A 120 16.79 9.60 11.97
CA ASP A 120 17.15 8.29 12.51
C ASP A 120 16.86 8.22 14.01
N SER A 121 16.14 7.17 14.41
CA SER A 121 15.82 6.87 15.80
C SER A 121 16.89 6.00 16.48
N GLU A 122 17.84 5.44 15.73
CA GLU A 122 18.87 4.51 16.23
C GLU A 122 18.30 3.28 16.96
N SER A 123 17.05 2.91 16.63
CA SER A 123 16.26 1.89 17.34
C SER A 123 16.02 2.19 18.83
N ASP A 124 16.08 3.46 19.23
CA ASP A 124 15.78 3.92 20.59
C ASP A 124 14.47 4.74 20.65
N PRO A 125 13.51 4.36 21.50
CA PRO A 125 12.20 5.02 21.55
C PRO A 125 12.27 6.44 22.12
N THR A 126 13.22 6.75 23.01
CA THR A 126 13.38 8.10 23.56
C THR A 126 13.93 9.06 22.50
N LYS A 127 14.90 8.60 21.71
CA LYS A 127 15.41 9.33 20.55
C LYS A 127 14.31 9.50 19.50
N ALA A 128 13.55 8.45 19.18
CA ALA A 128 12.44 8.54 18.24
C ALA A 128 11.44 9.66 18.62
N ALA A 129 11.06 9.73 19.90
CA ALA A 129 10.17 10.79 20.40
C ALA A 129 10.78 12.19 20.27
N ALA A 130 12.07 12.35 20.59
CA ALA A 130 12.76 13.63 20.44
C ALA A 130 12.87 14.07 18.97
N LYS A 131 13.17 13.13 18.06
CA LYS A 131 13.24 13.38 16.62
C LYS A 131 11.88 13.73 16.02
N ALA A 132 10.83 13.02 16.41
CA ALA A 132 9.47 13.36 16.03
C ALA A 132 9.07 14.75 16.55
N GLY A 133 9.43 15.07 17.80
CA GLY A 133 9.24 16.40 18.38
C GLY A 133 9.88 17.50 17.55
N LYS A 134 11.16 17.34 17.19
CA LYS A 134 11.89 18.26 16.30
C LYS A 134 11.16 18.47 14.97
N LEU A 135 10.75 17.38 14.32
CA LEU A 135 10.05 17.46 13.03
C LEU A 135 8.73 18.24 13.12
N ILE A 136 8.06 18.20 14.29
CA ILE A 136 6.80 18.92 14.53
C ILE A 136 7.06 20.40 14.86
N THR A 137 8.04 20.69 15.71
CA THR A 137 8.20 22.04 16.28
C THR A 137 9.19 22.92 15.53
N GLU A 138 10.17 22.33 14.84
CA GLU A 138 11.23 23.07 14.16
C GLU A 138 11.11 23.00 12.64
N ASP A 139 10.80 21.81 12.11
CA ASP A 139 10.81 21.59 10.66
C ASP A 139 9.42 21.68 9.99
N GLY A 140 8.35 21.64 10.78
CA GLY A 140 6.94 21.61 10.37
C GLY A 140 6.39 22.90 9.77
#